data_AF-A0A924N5M8-F1
#
_entry.id   AF-A0A924N5M8-F1
#
_cell.length_a   1.000
_cell.length_b   1.000
_cell.length_c   1.000
_cell.angle_alpha   90.00
_cell.angle_beta   90.00
_cell.angle_gamma   90.00
#
_symmetry.space_group_name_H-M   'P 1'
#
loop_
_entity.id
_entity.type
_entity.pdbx_description
1 polymer ?
#
loop_
_entity_poly.entity_id
_entity_poly.type
_entity_poly.pdbx_seq_one_letter_code
_entity_poly.pdbx_strand_id
1 'polypeptide(L)' 'MRTGITVHLSPTDRKRLRAIVDDRNSPQKHVWRAKIVLATADGLG' A
#
# COMPACT_ATOMS: atom_id res chain seq x y z
N MET A 1 -4.63 -11.83 -7.68
CA MET A 1 -3.22 -11.39 -7.78
C MET A 1 -2.56 -12.03 -8.98
N ARG A 2 -1.45 -11.47 -9.49
CA ARG A 2 -0.57 -12.23 -10.37
C ARG A 2 0.17 -13.26 -9.51
N THR A 3 -0.10 -14.53 -9.73
CA THR A 3 0.54 -15.65 -9.04
C THR A 3 2.07 -15.50 -9.13
N GLY A 4 2.75 -15.53 -7.98
CA GLY A 4 4.21 -15.42 -7.89
C GLY A 4 4.78 -14.03 -7.60
N ILE A 5 3.96 -12.98 -7.44
CA ILE A 5 4.45 -11.67 -6.98
C ILE A 5 4.20 -11.53 -5.48
N THR A 6 5.29 -11.46 -4.70
CA THR A 6 5.25 -11.15 -3.26
C THR A 6 5.88 -9.78 -3.05
N VAL A 7 5.19 -8.89 -2.34
CA VAL A 7 5.71 -7.56 -1.99
C VAL A 7 6.07 -7.56 -0.51
N HIS A 8 7.37 -7.45 -0.22
CA HIS A 8 7.83 -7.24 1.15
C HIS A 8 7.99 -5.75 1.42
N LEU A 9 7.38 -5.27 2.50
CA LEU A 9 7.49 -3.89 2.95
C LEU A 9 8.25 -3.83 4.27
N SER A 10 9.23 -2.93 4.37
CA SER A 10 9.82 -2.61 5.67
C SER A 10 8.77 -1.95 6.58
N PRO A 11 8.93 -2.02 7.93
CA PRO A 11 8.03 -1.32 8.85
C PRO A 11 7.91 0.18 8.57
N THR A 12 9.02 0.80 8.13
CA THR A 12 9.09 2.22 7.78
C THR A 12 8.27 2.54 6.53
N ASP A 13 8.40 1.73 5.48
CA ASP A 13 7.63 1.94 4.24
C ASP A 13 6.15 1.66 4.46
N ARG A 14 5.82 0.65 5.26
CA ARG A 14 4.44 0.36 5.66
C ARG A 14 3.83 1.55 6.41
N LYS A 15 4.59 2.21 7.28
CA LYS A 15 4.15 3.42 7.99
C LYS A 15 3.92 4.60 7.03
N ARG A 16 4.82 4.82 6.08
CA ARG A 16 4.68 5.89 5.07
C ARG A 16 3.45 5.69 4.17
N LEU A 17 3.23 4.45 3.71
CA LEU A 17 2.07 4.13 2.88
C LEU A 17 0.75 4.31 3.63
N ARG A 18 0.69 3.93 4.92
CA ARG A 18 -0.47 4.24 5.77
C ARG A 18 -0.69 5.73 5.94
N ALA A 19 0.38 6.51 6.16
CA ALA A 19 0.26 7.96 6.26
C ALA A 19 -0.34 8.60 5.00
N ILE A 20 -0.02 8.09 3.81
CA ILE A 20 -0.63 8.54 2.54
C ILE A 20 -2.12 8.19 2.48
N VAL A 21 -2.51 7.04 3.03
CA VAL A 21 -3.92 6.60 3.07
C VAL A 21 -4.74 7.44 4.06
N ASP A 22 -4.14 7.80 5.20
CA ASP A 22 -4.80 8.56 6.27
C ASP A 22 -4.81 10.08 5.99
N ASP A 23 -3.90 10.57 5.15
CA ASP A 23 -3.84 11.98 4.77
C ASP A 23 -4.97 12.35 3.81
N ARG A 24 -5.96 13.07 4.34
CA ARG A 24 -7.12 13.58 3.58
C ARG A 24 -6.75 14.56 2.46
N ASN A 25 -5.55 15.13 2.46
CA ASN A 25 -5.08 16.02 1.39
C ASN A 25 -4.39 15.25 0.26
N SER A 26 -4.09 13.97 0.45
CA SER A 26 -3.42 13.16 -0.56
C SER A 26 -4.33 12.92 -1.77
N PRO A 27 -3.85 13.13 -3.01
CA PRO A 27 -4.66 12.87 -4.19
C PRO A 27 -5.14 11.42 -4.24
N GLN A 28 -6.41 11.19 -4.62
CA GLN A 28 -7.03 9.86 -4.61
C GLN A 28 -6.23 8.79 -5.36
N LYS A 29 -5.52 9.16 -6.44
CA LYS A 29 -4.62 8.25 -7.17
C LYS A 29 -3.50 7.68 -6.29
N HIS A 30 -2.96 8.46 -5.36
CA HIS A 30 -1.90 8.02 -4.45
C HIS A 30 -2.47 7.14 -3.35
N VAL A 31 -3.62 7.53 -2.78
CA VAL A 31 -4.36 6.74 -1.80
C VAL A 31 -4.67 5.35 -2.36
N TRP A 32 -5.19 5.28 -3.60
CA TRP A 32 -5.54 4.00 -4.22
C TRP A 32 -4.32 3.12 -4.47
N ARG A 33 -3.22 3.68 -4.99
CA ARG A 33 -1.96 2.93 -5.18
C ARG A 33 -1.38 2.44 -3.86
N ALA A 34 -1.41 3.25 -2.80
CA ALA A 34 -0.92 2.85 -1.49
C ALA A 34 -1.75 1.70 -0.90
N LYS A 35 -3.09 1.74 -1.05
CA LYS A 35 -3.98 0.64 -0.65
C LYS A 35 -3.69 -0.66 -1.40
N ILE A 36 -3.46 -0.60 -2.71
CA ILE A 36 -3.10 -1.79 -3.51
C ILE A 36 -1.78 -2.39 -3.01
N VAL A 37 -0.76 -1.57 -2.78
CA VAL A 37 0.56 -2.05 -2.31
C VAL A 37 0.45 -2.67 -0.91
N LEU A 38 -0.30 -2.05 0.00
CA LEU A 38 -0.54 -2.59 1.35
C LEU A 38 -1.30 -3.91 1.30
N ALA A 39 -2.41 -3.97 0.56
CA ALA A 39 -3.18 -5.21 0.37
C ALA A 39 -2.34 -6.30 -0.29
N THR A 40 -1.44 -5.92 -1.20
CA THR A 40 -0.54 -6.87 -1.88
C THR A 40 0.48 -7.46 -0.91
N ALA A 41 1.07 -6.63 -0.06
CA ALA A 41 1.99 -7.08 0.98
C ALA A 41 1.30 -7.92 2.06
N ASP A 42 0.02 -7.66 2.32
CA ASP A 42 -0.79 -8.41 3.28
C ASP A 42 -1.37 -9.70 2.67
N GLY A 43 -1.13 -9.99 1.38
CA GLY A 43 -1.62 -11.20 0.72
C GLY A 43 -3.12 -11.20 0.41
N LEU A 44 -3.76 -10.03 0.43
CA LEU A 44 -5.22 -9.86 0.32
C LEU A 44 -5.70 -9.65 -1.14
N GLY A 45 -4.91 -10.02 -2.16
CA GLY A 45 -5.15 -9.61 -3.55
C GLY A 45 -5.13 -10.70 -4.59
#